data_AF-A0A1B1A768-F1
#
_entry.id   AF-A0A1B1A768-F1
#
_cell.length_a   1.000
_cell.length_b   1.000
_cell.length_c   1.000
_cell.angle_alpha   90.00
_cell.angle_beta   90.00
_cell.angle_gamma   90.00
#
_symmetry.space_group_name_H-M   'P 1'
#
loop_
_entity.id
_entity.type
_entity.pdbx_description
1 polymer ?
#
loop_
_entity_poly.entity_id
_entity_poly.type
_entity_poly.pdbx_seq_one_letter_code
_entity_poly.pdbx_strand_id
1 'polypeptide(L)'
;MSGAEWTWDVAQGDFNEDMSTGQIITNAVVTAVPGIDQVADARDLIANGKALIWDRRYTELVVWVGVFACLIGLVPSLGSLAKGVIKLVWRNAGEVGKILIYINKALHKTGMKINGYRFLKELADELPGHVGTVTQKFNSFLDSCLRKLPSWGGAQLRESIEHVRGMANSMFPRVADEIQQRLLRGLANFASRAWRVVPGQGIIVRRSMQATRQAYDSWQDTMRRVGFDKTALEAGAEPIDASTARFLVDIEELSAKWAEEFLADPNLPRYLREQAEASPEFFRKQLATFGSKPRYETFAPGQSLYRVIDNADGHTGGFWSKSMPPDEESVWRARDAVLNDWNEAGAFIRAELPPPPAGFIGEIAPQKLADGQMLRGGGEQVWLPGPRSGSVSRDQVKDYWHTTWNDRAPTSPSRASLRAGNPNECDL
;
A
#
# COMPACT_ATOMS: atom_id res chain seq x y z
N MET A 1 -27.13 -18.05 -2.46
CA MET A 1 -27.53 -17.29 -1.25
C MET A 1 -26.29 -16.60 -0.72
N SER A 2 -26.08 -15.36 -1.13
CA SER A 2 -24.82 -14.62 -0.92
C SER A 2 -25.03 -13.47 0.05
N GLY A 3 -24.06 -13.21 0.93
CA GLY A 3 -24.11 -12.17 1.98
C GLY A 3 -24.39 -10.73 1.54
N ALA A 4 -24.55 -10.48 0.23
CA ALA A 4 -25.05 -9.21 -0.29
C ALA A 4 -26.55 -9.00 -0.02
N GLU A 5 -27.38 -10.05 0.01
CA GLU A 5 -28.83 -9.94 0.29
C GLU A 5 -29.12 -9.57 1.75
N TRP A 6 -28.36 -10.12 2.71
CA TRP A 6 -28.47 -9.74 4.13
C TRP A 6 -28.11 -8.27 4.40
N THR A 7 -27.22 -7.68 3.60
CA THR A 7 -26.80 -6.29 3.80
C THR A 7 -27.82 -5.28 3.24
N TRP A 8 -28.73 -5.74 2.36
CA TRP A 8 -29.76 -4.94 1.73
C TRP A 8 -31.04 -4.87 2.58
N ASP A 9 -31.42 -5.97 3.25
CA ASP A 9 -32.63 -6.02 4.11
C ASP A 9 -32.53 -5.17 5.38
N VAL A 10 -31.31 -4.84 5.85
CA VAL A 10 -31.11 -3.94 7.00
C VAL A 10 -31.22 -2.46 6.59
N ALA A 11 -31.13 -2.16 5.29
CA ALA A 11 -31.20 -0.79 4.76
C ALA A 11 -32.64 -0.33 4.44
N GLN A 12 -33.61 -1.26 4.35
CA GLN A 12 -35.03 -0.94 4.18
C GLN A 12 -35.83 -1.38 5.39
N GLY A 13 -35.96 -0.53 6.41
CA GLY A 13 -36.84 -0.90 7.51
C GLY A 13 -37.04 0.11 8.60
N ASP A 14 -37.46 1.32 8.24
CA ASP A 14 -38.27 2.16 9.15
C ASP A 14 -39.73 1.66 9.24
N PHE A 15 -40.02 0.43 8.79
CA PHE A 15 -41.32 -0.23 8.87
C PHE A 15 -41.16 -1.76 8.91
N ASN A 16 -40.96 -2.36 10.09
CA ASN A 16 -41.41 -3.73 10.38
C ASN A 16 -41.53 -3.96 11.89
N GLU A 17 -42.66 -4.53 12.33
CA GLU A 17 -43.19 -4.44 13.71
C GLU A 17 -42.67 -5.47 14.73
N ASP A 18 -41.65 -6.28 14.39
CA ASP A 18 -41.06 -7.25 15.34
C ASP A 18 -39.55 -6.98 15.54
N MET A 19 -39.25 -6.19 16.58
CA MET A 19 -37.91 -5.66 16.82
C MET A 19 -36.95 -6.71 17.42
N SER A 20 -35.97 -7.20 16.64
CA SER A 20 -34.96 -8.18 17.08
C SER A 20 -33.90 -7.55 18.01
N THR A 21 -33.25 -8.36 18.86
CA THR A 21 -32.21 -7.94 19.84
C THR A 21 -31.08 -7.08 19.23
N GLY A 22 -30.80 -7.22 17.93
CA GLY A 22 -29.84 -6.38 17.21
C GLY A 22 -30.29 -4.92 17.04
N GLN A 23 -31.59 -4.67 16.87
CA GLN A 23 -32.16 -3.32 16.77
C GLN A 23 -32.15 -2.59 18.12
N ILE A 24 -32.32 -3.31 19.23
CA ILE A 24 -32.22 -2.75 20.60
C ILE A 24 -30.84 -2.13 20.84
N ILE A 25 -29.78 -2.79 20.34
CA ILE A 25 -28.37 -2.39 20.50
C ILE A 25 -27.98 -1.30 19.50
N THR A 26 -28.42 -1.38 18.24
CA THR A 26 -28.23 -0.29 17.27
C THR A 26 -28.86 1.00 17.77
N ASN A 27 -30.09 0.93 18.29
CA ASN A 27 -30.74 2.06 18.97
C ASN A 27 -30.09 2.42 20.32
N ALA A 28 -29.21 1.58 20.90
CA ALA A 28 -28.45 1.92 22.10
C ALA A 28 -27.26 2.79 21.75
N VAL A 29 -26.49 2.36 20.76
CA VAL A 29 -25.23 2.99 20.37
C VAL A 29 -25.46 4.37 19.76
N VAL A 30 -26.49 4.52 18.92
CA VAL A 30 -26.88 5.84 18.36
C VAL A 30 -27.25 6.84 19.45
N THR A 31 -27.82 6.40 20.57
CA THR A 31 -28.24 7.28 21.68
C THR A 31 -27.21 7.44 22.82
N ALA A 32 -26.23 6.54 22.92
CA ALA A 32 -25.40 6.39 24.13
C ALA A 32 -24.09 7.18 24.14
N VAL A 33 -23.57 7.57 22.97
CA VAL A 33 -22.28 8.26 22.87
C VAL A 33 -22.48 9.60 22.17
N PRO A 34 -22.41 10.73 22.91
CA PRO A 34 -22.47 12.07 22.33
C PRO A 34 -21.33 12.25 21.30
N GLY A 35 -21.68 12.72 20.10
CA GLY A 35 -20.73 12.93 18.99
C GLY A 35 -20.58 11.75 18.02
N ILE A 36 -21.38 10.68 18.14
CA ILE A 36 -21.63 9.77 17.01
C ILE A 36 -22.59 10.48 16.06
N ASP A 37 -22.08 11.41 15.25
CA ASP A 37 -22.88 12.09 14.22
C ASP A 37 -23.06 11.21 12.96
N GLN A 38 -22.53 9.97 12.96
CA GLN A 38 -22.55 9.08 11.79
C GLN A 38 -22.92 7.63 12.15
N VAL A 39 -23.96 7.10 11.48
CA VAL A 39 -24.40 5.70 11.55
C VAL A 39 -23.26 4.72 11.22
N ALA A 40 -22.32 5.12 10.36
CA ALA A 40 -21.16 4.31 9.97
C ALA A 40 -20.19 4.04 11.14
N ASP A 41 -19.98 5.02 12.02
CA ASP A 41 -19.05 4.87 13.15
C ASP A 41 -19.64 4.00 14.26
N ALA A 42 -20.95 4.12 14.51
CA ALA A 42 -21.69 3.20 15.39
C ALA A 42 -21.62 1.76 14.88
N ARG A 43 -21.82 1.54 13.58
CA ARG A 43 -21.77 0.20 12.96
C ARG A 43 -20.40 -0.45 13.16
N ASP A 44 -19.33 0.28 12.92
CA ASP A 44 -17.97 -0.24 13.09
C ASP A 44 -17.64 -0.56 14.56
N LEU A 45 -18.10 0.27 15.50
CA LEU A 45 -17.91 0.03 16.94
C LEU A 45 -18.71 -1.21 17.39
N ILE A 46 -19.93 -1.39 16.90
CA ILE A 46 -20.75 -2.58 17.18
C ILE A 46 -20.10 -3.83 16.62
N ALA A 47 -19.58 -3.79 15.40
CA ALA A 47 -18.94 -4.96 14.77
C ALA A 47 -17.71 -5.44 15.57
N ASN A 48 -16.82 -4.51 15.95
CA ASN A 48 -15.63 -4.86 16.74
C ASN A 48 -16.00 -5.19 18.20
N GLY A 49 -16.99 -4.50 18.77
CA GLY A 49 -17.52 -4.79 20.11
C GLY A 49 -18.16 -6.17 20.20
N LYS A 50 -18.90 -6.60 19.17
CA LYS A 50 -19.44 -7.97 19.06
C LYS A 50 -18.32 -8.99 19.05
N ALA A 51 -17.26 -8.75 18.27
CA ALA A 51 -16.13 -9.68 18.19
C ALA A 51 -15.44 -9.87 19.57
N LEU A 52 -15.38 -8.82 20.39
CA LEU A 52 -14.87 -8.94 21.76
C LEU A 52 -15.89 -9.61 22.68
N ILE A 53 -17.12 -9.12 22.74
CA ILE A 53 -18.09 -9.52 23.77
C ILE A 53 -18.72 -10.90 23.47
N TRP A 54 -19.09 -11.16 22.22
CA TRP A 54 -19.78 -12.39 21.80
C TRP A 54 -18.83 -13.44 21.27
N ASP A 55 -17.97 -13.06 20.33
CA ASP A 55 -17.07 -14.03 19.68
C ASP A 55 -15.84 -14.34 20.56
N ARG A 56 -15.71 -13.65 21.71
CA ARG A 56 -14.65 -13.85 22.73
C ARG A 56 -13.23 -13.76 22.17
N ARG A 57 -13.03 -12.92 21.15
CA ARG A 57 -11.74 -12.73 20.45
C ARG A 57 -10.81 -11.80 21.23
N TYR A 58 -10.61 -12.10 22.51
CA TYR A 58 -9.90 -11.25 23.46
C TYR A 58 -8.40 -11.11 23.17
N THR A 59 -7.79 -12.15 22.60
CA THR A 59 -6.35 -12.21 22.33
C THR A 59 -5.96 -11.49 21.05
N GLU A 60 -6.93 -11.16 20.21
CA GLU A 60 -6.68 -10.60 18.89
C GLU A 60 -6.52 -9.09 18.93
N LEU A 61 -5.27 -8.63 18.93
CA LEU A 61 -4.93 -7.21 18.99
C LEU A 61 -5.60 -6.40 17.85
N VAL A 62 -5.82 -6.99 16.68
CA VAL A 62 -6.51 -6.35 15.55
C VAL A 62 -7.96 -5.96 15.86
N VAL A 63 -8.66 -6.74 16.69
CA VAL A 63 -10.04 -6.44 17.11
C VAL A 63 -10.04 -5.25 18.07
N TRP A 64 -9.08 -5.22 19.01
CA TRP A 64 -8.88 -4.09 19.92
C TRP A 64 -8.48 -2.80 19.19
N VAL A 65 -7.66 -2.90 18.15
CA VAL A 65 -7.33 -1.76 17.27
C VAL A 65 -8.58 -1.27 16.53
N GLY A 66 -9.45 -2.18 16.10
CA GLY A 66 -10.74 -1.85 15.49
C GLY A 66 -11.61 -0.99 16.42
N VAL A 67 -11.78 -1.43 17.67
CA VAL A 67 -12.50 -0.66 18.71
C VAL A 67 -11.81 0.68 18.97
N PHE A 68 -10.49 0.66 19.22
CA PHE A 68 -9.71 1.84 19.55
C PHE A 68 -9.78 2.90 18.44
N ALA A 69 -9.62 2.51 17.17
CA ALA A 69 -9.71 3.42 16.03
C ALA A 69 -11.10 4.06 15.93
N CYS A 70 -12.17 3.31 16.20
CA CYS A 70 -13.53 3.86 16.19
C CYS A 70 -13.72 4.89 17.31
N LEU A 71 -13.26 4.59 18.52
CA LEU A 71 -13.39 5.49 19.67
C LEU A 71 -12.52 6.75 19.54
N ILE A 72 -11.32 6.64 18.96
CA ILE A 72 -10.46 7.78 18.59
C ILE A 72 -11.15 8.68 17.57
N GLY A 73 -11.84 8.10 16.58
CA GLY A 73 -12.61 8.87 15.60
C GLY A 73 -13.71 9.75 16.21
N LEU A 74 -14.18 9.40 17.42
CA LEU A 74 -15.18 10.13 18.20
C LEU A 74 -14.56 11.16 19.17
N VAL A 75 -13.25 11.37 19.13
CA VAL A 75 -12.57 12.43 19.88
C VAL A 75 -12.59 13.69 19.01
N PRO A 76 -13.24 14.79 19.44
CA PRO A 76 -13.41 15.99 18.63
C PRO A 76 -12.09 16.61 18.13
N SER A 77 -11.00 16.47 18.87
CA SER A 77 -9.67 16.99 18.49
C SER A 77 -9.02 16.22 17.34
N LEU A 78 -9.33 14.93 17.16
CA LEU A 78 -8.68 14.05 16.18
C LEU A 78 -9.58 13.74 14.95
N GLY A 79 -10.87 13.55 15.19
CA GLY A 79 -11.88 13.33 14.15
C GLY A 79 -11.76 12.01 13.36
N SER A 80 -12.63 11.85 12.36
CA SER A 80 -12.76 10.64 11.53
C SER A 80 -11.53 10.34 10.66
N LEU A 81 -10.72 11.35 10.36
CA LEU A 81 -9.46 11.19 9.63
C LEU A 81 -8.46 10.33 10.41
N ALA A 82 -8.33 10.55 11.73
CA ALA A 82 -7.44 9.77 12.59
C ALA A 82 -7.83 8.28 12.59
N LYS A 83 -9.13 7.98 12.67
CA LYS A 83 -9.65 6.61 12.53
C LYS A 83 -9.19 5.97 11.22
N GLY A 84 -9.36 6.68 10.10
CA GLY A 84 -8.95 6.21 8.78
C GLY A 84 -7.45 5.91 8.71
N VAL A 85 -6.63 6.82 9.21
CA VAL A 85 -5.17 6.65 9.28
C VAL A 85 -4.77 5.46 10.15
N ILE A 86 -5.32 5.32 11.35
CA ILE A 86 -5.01 4.20 12.25
C ILE A 86 -5.31 2.86 11.57
N LYS A 87 -6.48 2.75 10.91
CA LYS A 87 -6.85 1.53 10.18
C LYS A 87 -5.89 1.25 9.02
N LEU A 88 -5.46 2.28 8.28
CA LEU A 88 -4.53 2.14 7.16
C LEU A 88 -3.14 1.72 7.62
N VAL A 89 -2.58 2.38 8.64
CA VAL A 89 -1.26 2.05 9.21
C VAL A 89 -1.26 0.66 9.84
N TRP A 90 -2.37 0.24 10.45
CA TRP A 90 -2.49 -1.10 11.01
C TRP A 90 -2.46 -2.19 9.92
N ARG A 91 -3.17 -1.95 8.80
CA ARG A 91 -3.22 -2.88 7.66
C ARG A 91 -1.92 -2.89 6.86
N ASN A 92 -1.23 -1.75 6.75
CA ASN A 92 -0.03 -1.65 5.93
C ASN A 92 0.91 -0.53 6.42
N ALA A 93 1.75 -0.85 7.41
CA ALA A 93 2.69 0.11 8.00
C ALA A 93 3.85 0.52 7.05
N GLY A 94 4.09 -0.24 5.97
CA GLY A 94 5.13 0.07 4.98
C GLY A 94 4.79 1.23 4.04
N GLU A 95 3.53 1.67 4.03
CA GLU A 95 2.99 2.62 3.07
C GLU A 95 2.66 3.99 3.69
N VAL A 96 3.27 4.35 4.82
CA VAL A 96 3.08 5.66 5.47
C VAL A 96 3.36 6.82 4.51
N GLY A 97 4.30 6.65 3.56
CA GLY A 97 4.51 7.60 2.46
C GLY A 97 3.28 7.78 1.54
N LYS A 98 2.57 6.72 1.18
CA LYS A 98 1.32 6.81 0.41
C LYS A 98 0.19 7.40 1.26
N ILE A 99 0.11 7.06 2.55
CA ILE A 99 -0.87 7.64 3.49
C ILE A 99 -0.70 9.16 3.56
N LEU A 100 0.53 9.66 3.65
CA LEU A 100 0.84 11.09 3.57
C LEU A 100 0.35 11.74 2.27
N ILE A 101 0.57 11.08 1.12
CA ILE A 101 0.10 11.55 -0.19
C ILE A 101 -1.43 11.56 -0.25
N TYR A 102 -2.10 10.54 0.29
CA TYR A 102 -3.56 10.48 0.32
C TYR A 102 -4.17 11.54 1.23
N ILE A 103 -3.60 11.76 2.42
CA ILE A 103 -4.02 12.83 3.35
C ILE A 103 -3.89 14.19 2.65
N ASN A 104 -2.71 14.47 2.07
CA ASN A 104 -2.47 15.72 1.37
C ASN A 104 -3.43 15.90 0.17
N LYS A 105 -3.63 14.87 -0.68
CA LYS A 105 -4.53 14.95 -1.84
C LYS A 105 -6.00 15.05 -1.46
N ALA A 106 -6.44 14.35 -0.41
CA ALA A 106 -7.83 14.36 0.05
C ALA A 106 -8.20 15.71 0.68
N LEU A 107 -7.31 16.27 1.50
CA LEU A 107 -7.57 17.51 2.24
C LEU A 107 -7.35 18.77 1.39
N HIS A 108 -6.48 18.71 0.38
CA HIS A 108 -6.40 19.78 -0.63
C HIS A 108 -7.71 19.95 -1.43
N LYS A 109 -8.46 18.86 -1.68
CA LYS A 109 -9.77 18.94 -2.36
C LYS A 109 -10.86 19.55 -1.48
N THR A 110 -10.71 19.52 -0.16
CA THR A 110 -11.66 20.13 0.79
C THR A 110 -11.26 21.56 1.20
N GLY A 111 -10.24 22.14 0.58
CA GLY A 111 -9.77 23.50 0.86
C GLY A 111 -8.96 23.65 2.15
N MET A 112 -8.67 22.56 2.87
CA MET A 112 -7.90 22.57 4.10
C MET A 112 -6.42 22.35 3.79
N LYS A 113 -5.57 23.32 4.13
CA LYS A 113 -4.11 23.21 4.01
C LYS A 113 -3.56 22.48 5.24
N ILE A 114 -3.75 21.16 5.30
CA ILE A 114 -3.20 20.33 6.38
C ILE A 114 -1.92 19.64 5.88
N ASN A 115 -0.82 19.80 6.62
CA ASN A 115 0.41 19.06 6.37
C ASN A 115 0.26 17.63 6.92
N GLY A 116 0.20 16.63 6.04
CA GLY A 116 0.05 15.24 6.42
C GLY A 116 1.17 14.70 7.33
N TYR A 117 2.41 15.19 7.19
CA TYR A 117 3.52 14.77 8.06
C TYR A 117 3.30 15.27 9.47
N ARG A 118 2.97 16.57 9.61
CA ARG A 118 2.64 17.18 10.88
C ARG A 118 1.44 16.49 11.53
N PHE A 119 0.38 16.25 10.76
CA PHE A 119 -0.81 15.54 11.23
C PHE A 119 -0.48 14.14 11.75
N LEU A 120 0.30 13.34 11.01
CA LEU A 120 0.67 11.98 11.47
C LEU A 120 1.56 12.03 12.71
N LYS A 121 2.46 13.01 12.81
CA LYS A 121 3.34 13.19 13.96
C LYS A 121 2.56 13.63 15.19
N GLU A 122 1.71 14.65 15.07
CA GLU A 122 0.81 15.11 16.13
C GLU A 122 -0.11 13.98 16.59
N LEU A 123 -0.71 13.23 15.65
CA LEU A 123 -1.51 12.05 15.99
C LEU A 123 -0.69 11.02 16.78
N ALA A 124 0.55 10.73 16.37
CA ALA A 124 1.43 9.80 17.07
C ALA A 124 1.82 10.30 18.47
N ASP A 125 2.07 11.59 18.64
CA ASP A 125 2.49 12.21 19.90
C ASP A 125 1.31 12.32 20.89
N GLU A 126 0.09 12.57 20.40
CA GLU A 126 -1.13 12.71 21.20
C GLU A 126 -1.81 11.38 21.54
N LEU A 127 -1.58 10.34 20.75
CA LEU A 127 -2.19 9.00 20.88
C LEU A 127 -2.15 8.44 22.31
N PRO A 128 -1.00 8.44 23.03
CA PRO A 128 -0.94 7.96 24.41
C PRO A 128 -1.80 8.77 25.38
N GLY A 129 -1.91 10.09 25.18
CA GLY A 129 -2.71 10.99 26.02
C GLY A 129 -4.22 10.74 25.90
N HIS A 130 -4.66 10.18 24.77
CA HIS A 130 -6.07 9.88 24.53
C HIS A 130 -6.53 8.51 25.04
N VAL A 131 -5.63 7.66 25.55
CA VAL A 131 -5.99 6.33 26.08
C VAL A 131 -7.05 6.44 27.18
N GLY A 132 -6.92 7.40 28.10
CA GLY A 132 -7.91 7.62 29.17
C GLY A 132 -9.31 7.95 28.61
N THR A 133 -9.37 8.85 27.63
CA THR A 133 -10.62 9.23 26.95
C THR A 133 -11.25 8.06 26.19
N VAL A 134 -10.43 7.26 25.51
CA VAL A 134 -10.88 6.05 24.81
C VAL A 134 -11.45 5.04 25.78
N THR A 135 -10.75 4.76 26.90
CA THR A 135 -11.24 3.87 27.96
C THR A 135 -12.57 4.35 28.54
N GLN A 136 -12.70 5.65 28.81
CA GLN A 136 -13.94 6.23 29.32
C GLN A 136 -15.10 6.04 28.33
N LYS A 137 -14.90 6.37 27.05
CA LYS A 137 -15.92 6.19 26.01
C LYS A 137 -16.28 4.71 25.82
N PHE A 138 -15.31 3.81 25.91
CA PHE A 138 -15.56 2.38 25.83
C PHE A 138 -16.38 1.87 27.02
N ASN A 139 -16.07 2.32 28.25
CA ASN A 139 -16.86 1.99 29.44
C ASN A 139 -18.30 2.47 29.29
N SER A 140 -18.54 3.68 28.80
CA SER A 140 -19.90 4.18 28.52
C SER A 140 -20.64 3.33 27.48
N PHE A 141 -19.92 2.82 26.47
CA PHE A 141 -20.47 1.88 25.49
C PHE A 141 -20.86 0.55 26.15
N LEU A 142 -19.98 -0.03 26.98
CA LEU A 142 -20.26 -1.26 27.72
C LEU A 142 -21.42 -1.10 28.71
N ASP A 143 -21.49 0.02 29.43
CA ASP A 143 -22.60 0.34 30.36
C ASP A 143 -23.93 0.44 29.63
N SER A 144 -23.91 0.96 28.39
CA SER A 144 -25.10 1.04 27.55
C SER A 144 -25.53 -0.34 27.05
N CYS A 145 -24.57 -1.23 26.75
CA CYS A 145 -24.86 -2.63 26.47
C CYS A 145 -25.49 -3.31 27.69
N LEU A 146 -24.94 -3.12 28.89
CA LEU A 146 -25.45 -3.71 30.13
C LEU A 146 -26.87 -3.25 30.48
N ARG A 147 -27.16 -1.95 30.34
CA ARG A 147 -28.49 -1.38 30.62
C ARG A 147 -29.59 -1.95 29.74
N LYS A 148 -29.26 -2.32 28.50
CA LYS A 148 -30.22 -2.89 27.55
C LYS A 148 -30.32 -4.41 27.61
N LEU A 149 -29.54 -5.07 28.46
CA LEU A 149 -29.63 -6.52 28.59
C LEU A 149 -30.86 -6.94 29.40
N PRO A 150 -31.68 -7.87 28.89
CA PRO A 150 -32.76 -8.46 29.67
C PRO A 150 -32.28 -9.01 31.03
N SER A 151 -33.09 -8.84 32.07
CA SER A 151 -32.78 -9.33 33.44
C SER A 151 -32.71 -10.86 33.47
N TRP A 152 -33.61 -11.52 32.73
CA TRP A 152 -33.60 -12.95 32.43
C TRP A 152 -32.71 -13.29 31.20
N GLY A 153 -31.70 -14.15 31.36
CA GLY A 153 -30.96 -14.72 30.20
C GLY A 153 -29.73 -13.95 29.67
N GLY A 154 -29.05 -13.15 30.50
CA GLY A 154 -27.87 -12.36 30.09
C GLY A 154 -26.59 -12.59 30.90
N ALA A 155 -26.54 -13.58 31.79
CA ALA A 155 -25.44 -13.75 32.74
C ALA A 155 -24.06 -13.90 32.06
N GLN A 156 -23.99 -14.75 31.03
CA GLN A 156 -22.76 -14.99 30.26
C GLN A 156 -22.28 -13.74 29.51
N LEU A 157 -23.21 -12.91 29.03
CA LEU A 157 -22.86 -11.68 28.34
C LEU A 157 -22.38 -10.59 29.32
N ARG A 158 -23.02 -10.50 30.50
CA ARG A 158 -22.57 -9.60 31.58
C ARG A 158 -21.15 -9.94 32.02
N GLU A 159 -20.86 -11.23 32.21
CA GLU A 159 -19.51 -11.71 32.52
C GLU A 159 -18.52 -11.34 31.40
N SER A 160 -18.90 -11.55 30.14
CA SER A 160 -18.04 -11.21 28.99
C SER A 160 -17.77 -9.71 28.88
N ILE A 161 -18.78 -8.87 29.17
CA ILE A 161 -18.64 -7.41 29.20
C ILE A 161 -17.68 -6.98 30.30
N GLU A 162 -17.84 -7.49 31.52
CA GLU A 162 -16.95 -7.14 32.65
C GLU A 162 -15.53 -7.65 32.43
N HIS A 163 -15.37 -8.82 31.80
CA HIS A 163 -14.05 -9.33 31.41
C HIS A 163 -13.36 -8.41 30.39
N VAL A 164 -14.08 -8.01 29.33
CA VAL A 164 -13.58 -7.07 28.31
C VAL A 164 -13.27 -5.70 28.93
N ARG A 165 -14.10 -5.22 29.87
CA ARG A 165 -13.87 -3.98 30.62
C ARG A 165 -12.54 -4.05 31.39
N GLY A 166 -12.30 -5.15 32.10
CA GLY A 166 -11.04 -5.37 32.82
C GLY A 166 -9.82 -5.38 31.90
N MET A 167 -9.93 -6.02 30.73
CA MET A 167 -8.85 -6.09 29.75
C MET A 167 -8.53 -4.74 29.09
N ALA A 168 -9.53 -3.87 28.89
CA ALA A 168 -9.37 -2.58 28.22
C ALA A 168 -8.25 -1.72 28.84
N ASN A 169 -8.10 -1.75 30.17
CA ASN A 169 -7.06 -1.01 30.90
C ASN A 169 -5.63 -1.42 30.53
N SER A 170 -5.43 -2.67 30.08
CA SER A 170 -4.11 -3.17 29.63
C SER A 170 -3.98 -3.15 28.11
N MET A 171 -5.08 -3.39 27.40
CA MET A 171 -5.07 -3.51 25.94
C MET A 171 -5.01 -2.15 25.24
N PHE A 172 -5.73 -1.12 25.71
CA PHE A 172 -5.71 0.18 25.05
C PHE A 172 -4.36 0.91 25.14
N PRO A 173 -3.63 0.92 26.27
CA PRO A 173 -2.25 1.41 26.29
C PRO A 173 -1.35 0.67 25.29
N ARG A 174 -1.46 -0.66 25.24
CA ARG A 174 -0.67 -1.50 24.31
C ARG A 174 -1.02 -1.21 22.85
N VAL A 175 -2.30 -1.02 22.54
CA VAL A 175 -2.76 -0.65 21.19
C VAL A 175 -2.25 0.74 20.80
N ALA A 176 -2.33 1.72 21.71
CA ALA A 176 -1.84 3.06 21.46
C ALA A 176 -0.33 3.08 21.21
N ASP A 177 0.45 2.37 22.02
CA ASP A 177 1.90 2.22 21.85
C ASP A 177 2.24 1.56 20.50
N GLU A 178 1.59 0.46 20.14
CA GLU A 178 1.85 -0.22 18.86
C GLU A 178 1.49 0.67 17.64
N ILE A 179 0.38 1.41 17.70
CA ILE A 179 0.01 2.38 16.66
C ILE A 179 1.03 3.52 16.60
N GLN A 180 1.39 4.09 17.74
CA GLN A 180 2.37 5.17 17.85
C GLN A 180 3.71 4.73 17.26
N GLN A 181 4.24 3.57 17.66
CA GLN A 181 5.48 3.03 17.14
C GLN A 181 5.41 2.76 15.63
N ARG A 182 4.27 2.32 15.09
CA ARG A 182 4.09 2.13 13.65
C ARG A 182 4.08 3.47 12.89
N LEU A 183 3.40 4.47 13.43
CA LEU A 183 3.40 5.83 12.87
C LEU A 183 4.81 6.41 12.89
N LEU A 184 5.48 6.41 14.05
CA LEU A 184 6.83 6.94 14.21
C LEU A 184 7.85 6.19 13.34
N ARG A 185 7.78 4.85 13.25
CA ARG A 185 8.65 4.08 12.34
C ARG A 185 8.37 4.42 10.87
N GLY A 186 7.11 4.53 10.47
CA GLY A 186 6.76 4.91 9.10
C GLY A 186 7.19 6.33 8.75
N LEU A 187 7.05 7.26 9.69
CA LEU A 187 7.53 8.63 9.59
C LEU A 187 9.06 8.71 9.57
N ALA A 188 9.75 7.95 10.42
CA ALA A 188 11.21 7.88 10.44
C ALA A 188 11.78 7.23 9.18
N ASN A 189 11.12 6.21 8.63
CA ASN A 189 11.47 5.61 7.34
C ASN A 189 11.25 6.59 6.19
N PHE A 190 10.19 7.40 6.24
CA PHE A 190 9.95 8.48 5.28
C PHE A 190 10.98 9.63 5.44
N ALA A 191 11.27 10.03 6.68
CA ALA A 191 12.19 11.11 7.01
C ALA A 191 13.65 10.73 6.72
N SER A 192 14.10 9.53 7.07
CA SER A 192 15.45 9.04 6.75
C SER A 192 15.69 8.90 5.24
N ARG A 193 14.64 8.65 4.45
CA ARG A 193 14.67 8.77 2.98
C ARG A 193 14.78 10.23 2.53
N ALA A 194 14.16 11.18 3.23
CA ALA A 194 14.26 12.62 2.97
C ALA A 194 15.55 13.29 3.51
N TRP A 195 16.17 12.74 4.56
CA TRP A 195 17.32 13.29 5.30
C TRP A 195 18.69 12.80 4.80
N ARG A 196 18.75 11.88 3.82
CA ARG A 196 20.02 11.44 3.23
C ARG A 196 20.69 12.51 2.34
N VAL A 197 20.11 13.71 2.27
CA VAL A 197 20.70 14.92 1.70
C VAL A 197 20.98 15.92 2.82
N VAL A 198 22.20 16.02 3.36
CA VAL A 198 22.88 17.31 3.59
C VAL A 198 24.38 17.13 3.88
N PRO A 199 25.23 18.06 3.43
CA PRO A 199 25.76 19.04 4.38
C PRO A 199 25.65 20.48 3.87
N GLY A 200 25.17 21.38 4.75
CA GLY A 200 25.07 22.81 4.50
C GLY A 200 23.65 23.33 4.69
N GLN A 201 23.40 23.94 5.84
CA GLN A 201 22.09 24.37 6.32
C GLN A 201 21.26 25.18 5.31
N GLY A 202 19.98 24.82 5.18
CA GLY A 202 18.97 25.61 4.49
C GLY A 202 17.68 24.82 4.36
N ILE A 203 16.63 25.28 5.05
CA ILE A 203 15.27 24.72 5.03
C ILE A 203 14.81 24.56 3.57
N ILE A 204 14.70 23.31 3.09
CA ILE A 204 14.07 23.04 1.80
C ILE A 204 12.56 23.10 2.04
N VAL A 205 11.99 24.27 1.76
CA VAL A 205 10.58 24.40 1.40
C VAL A 205 10.36 23.43 0.23
N ARG A 206 9.59 22.34 0.44
CA ARG A 206 9.02 21.57 -0.67
C ARG A 206 7.98 22.45 -1.38
N ARG A 207 8.45 23.48 -2.11
CA ARG A 207 7.78 23.86 -3.34
C ARG A 207 7.76 22.58 -4.16
N SER A 208 6.61 22.26 -4.75
CA SER A 208 6.50 21.27 -5.80
C SER A 208 7.43 21.64 -6.94
N MET A 209 8.72 21.34 -6.80
CA MET A 209 9.59 21.06 -7.92
C MET A 209 9.12 19.70 -8.43
N GLN A 210 7.99 19.71 -9.13
CA GLN A 210 7.95 18.93 -10.35
C GLN A 210 9.14 19.45 -11.15
N ALA A 211 10.31 18.82 -10.99
CA ALA A 211 11.28 18.83 -12.06
C ALA A 211 10.46 18.34 -13.24
N THR A 212 10.11 19.25 -14.14
CA THR A 212 9.32 18.94 -15.32
C THR A 212 10.13 17.88 -16.04
N ARG A 213 9.79 16.60 -15.86
CA ARG A 213 10.50 15.52 -16.54
C ARG A 213 10.36 15.83 -18.03
N GLN A 214 11.48 15.85 -18.73
CA GLN A 214 11.48 16.08 -20.17
C GLN A 214 11.36 14.73 -20.85
N ALA A 215 10.37 14.60 -21.73
CA ALA A 215 10.28 13.51 -22.68
C ALA A 215 11.23 13.77 -23.85
N TYR A 216 11.83 12.71 -24.37
CA TYR A 216 12.65 12.74 -25.57
C TYR A 216 12.12 11.69 -26.55
N ASP A 217 12.14 12.00 -27.84
CA ASP A 217 11.72 11.06 -28.89
C ASP A 217 12.79 9.99 -29.18
N SER A 218 14.00 10.15 -28.62
CA SER A 218 15.12 9.24 -28.81
C SER A 218 16.03 9.19 -27.58
N TRP A 219 16.82 8.12 -27.48
CA TRP A 219 17.85 7.96 -26.47
C TRP A 219 18.83 9.15 -26.46
N GLN A 220 19.18 9.62 -25.25
CA GLN A 220 20.15 10.70 -25.04
C GLN A 220 21.42 10.15 -24.38
N ASP A 221 22.60 10.64 -24.73
CA ASP A 221 23.86 10.19 -24.09
C ASP A 221 23.91 10.44 -22.58
N THR A 222 23.13 11.41 -22.09
CA THR A 222 22.95 11.71 -20.67
C THR A 222 22.07 10.70 -19.94
N MET A 223 21.34 9.83 -20.65
CA MET A 223 20.56 8.73 -20.04
C MET A 223 21.43 7.59 -19.54
N ARG A 224 22.68 7.48 -20.01
CA ARG A 224 23.65 6.55 -19.46
C ARG A 224 24.28 7.13 -18.19
N ARG A 225 24.39 6.32 -17.13
CA ARG A 225 25.10 6.69 -15.89
C ARG A 225 26.57 6.34 -16.02
N VAL A 226 27.43 7.35 -16.09
CA VAL A 226 28.87 7.12 -16.23
C VAL A 226 29.49 6.93 -14.85
N GLY A 227 30.24 5.84 -14.66
CA GLY A 227 30.86 5.53 -13.37
C GLY A 227 29.91 4.93 -12.33
N PHE A 228 28.76 4.39 -12.75
CA PHE A 228 27.87 3.65 -11.86
C PHE A 228 28.58 2.40 -11.32
N ASP A 229 28.68 2.32 -10.00
CA ASP A 229 29.28 1.17 -9.31
C ASP A 229 28.27 0.03 -9.23
N LYS A 230 28.45 -0.97 -10.10
CA LYS A 230 27.59 -2.15 -10.12
C LYS A 230 27.83 -3.11 -8.96
N THR A 231 29.02 -3.02 -8.33
CA THR A 231 29.44 -3.88 -7.22
C THR A 231 28.99 -3.36 -5.86
N ALA A 232 28.51 -2.11 -5.80
CA ALA A 232 27.90 -1.56 -4.60
C ALA A 232 26.68 -2.40 -4.19
N LEU A 233 26.43 -2.46 -2.88
CA LEU A 233 25.23 -3.09 -2.34
C LEU A 233 23.97 -2.49 -2.99
N GLU A 234 23.06 -3.36 -3.39
CA GLU A 234 21.83 -2.98 -4.07
C GLU A 234 21.00 -2.01 -3.23
N ALA A 235 20.60 -0.91 -3.83
CA ALA A 235 19.76 0.06 -3.15
C ALA A 235 18.43 -0.59 -2.75
N GLY A 236 18.14 -0.62 -1.45
CA GLY A 236 16.94 -1.28 -0.93
C GLY A 236 17.11 -2.76 -0.59
N ALA A 237 18.35 -3.28 -0.58
CA ALA A 237 18.68 -4.59 -0.02
C ALA A 237 18.31 -4.69 1.47
N GLU A 238 17.78 -5.84 1.85
CA GLU A 238 17.39 -6.17 3.23
C GLU A 238 17.66 -7.65 3.55
N PRO A 239 17.75 -8.05 4.83
CA PRO A 239 17.97 -9.45 5.19
C PRO A 239 16.83 -10.38 4.72
N ILE A 240 17.16 -11.61 4.33
CA ILE A 240 16.17 -12.63 3.99
C ILE A 240 15.36 -13.02 5.23
N ASP A 241 14.03 -12.88 5.15
CA ASP A 241 13.10 -13.36 6.18
C ASP A 241 12.69 -14.82 5.96
N ALA A 242 12.11 -15.45 7.01
CA ALA A 242 11.76 -16.87 6.98
C ALA A 242 10.72 -17.22 5.91
N SER A 243 9.77 -16.33 5.64
CA SER A 243 8.79 -16.49 4.56
C SER A 243 9.46 -16.52 3.20
N THR A 244 10.39 -15.61 2.96
CA THR A 244 11.10 -15.50 1.68
C THR A 244 12.06 -16.66 1.50
N ALA A 245 12.78 -17.07 2.55
CA ALA A 245 13.63 -18.24 2.52
C ALA A 245 12.86 -19.49 2.08
N ARG A 246 11.64 -19.68 2.60
CA ARG A 246 10.77 -20.79 2.21
C ARG A 246 10.30 -20.67 0.76
N PHE A 247 9.83 -19.48 0.36
CA PHE A 247 9.42 -19.24 -1.02
C PHE A 247 10.54 -19.55 -2.03
N LEU A 248 11.78 -19.15 -1.74
CA LEU A 248 12.94 -19.40 -2.61
C LEU A 248 13.27 -20.89 -2.76
N VAL A 249 12.89 -21.74 -1.81
CA VAL A 249 13.01 -23.20 -1.93
C VAL A 249 11.88 -23.78 -2.77
N ASP A 250 10.66 -23.26 -2.58
CA ASP A 250 9.44 -23.82 -3.19
C ASP A 250 9.21 -23.34 -4.65
N ILE A 251 9.86 -22.26 -5.09
CA ILE A 251 9.54 -21.57 -6.36
C ILE A 251 9.76 -22.42 -7.62
N GLU A 252 10.76 -23.31 -7.64
CA GLU A 252 10.98 -24.20 -8.79
C GLU A 252 9.81 -25.18 -8.96
N GLU A 253 9.30 -25.75 -7.87
CA GLU A 253 8.15 -26.65 -7.89
C GLU A 253 6.85 -25.88 -8.22
N LEU A 254 6.66 -24.71 -7.60
CA LEU A 254 5.48 -23.87 -7.84
C LEU A 254 5.39 -23.43 -9.30
N SER A 255 6.50 -22.97 -9.89
CA SER A 255 6.52 -22.51 -11.29
C SER A 255 6.27 -23.65 -12.29
N ALA A 256 6.75 -24.86 -12.00
CA ALA A 256 6.44 -26.05 -12.79
C ALA A 256 4.93 -26.37 -12.74
N LYS A 257 4.34 -26.36 -11.55
CA LYS A 257 2.90 -26.56 -11.36
C LYS A 257 2.08 -25.50 -12.08
N TRP A 258 2.45 -24.23 -11.98
CA TRP A 258 1.75 -23.15 -12.69
C TRP A 258 1.81 -23.33 -14.20
N ALA A 259 2.94 -23.77 -14.75
CA ALA A 259 3.07 -24.04 -16.18
C ALA A 259 2.10 -25.12 -16.66
N GLU A 260 1.98 -26.22 -15.91
CA GLU A 260 1.03 -27.29 -16.21
C GLU A 260 -0.41 -26.79 -16.15
N GLU A 261 -0.77 -26.03 -15.11
CA GLU A 261 -2.10 -25.44 -14.97
C GLU A 261 -2.46 -24.49 -16.12
N PHE A 262 -1.51 -23.67 -16.61
CA PHE A 262 -1.76 -22.80 -17.76
C PHE A 262 -1.92 -23.59 -19.07
N LEU A 263 -1.08 -24.60 -19.30
CA LEU A 263 -1.18 -25.43 -20.50
C LEU A 263 -2.49 -26.24 -20.51
N ALA A 264 -3.02 -26.60 -19.35
CA ALA A 264 -4.33 -27.25 -19.21
C ALA A 264 -5.53 -26.30 -19.38
N ASP A 265 -5.34 -24.98 -19.23
CA ASP A 265 -6.42 -24.00 -19.32
C ASP A 265 -6.87 -23.77 -20.77
N PRO A 266 -8.13 -24.10 -21.15
CA PRO A 266 -8.62 -23.90 -22.51
C PRO A 266 -8.70 -22.41 -22.90
N ASN A 267 -8.70 -21.49 -21.93
CA ASN A 267 -8.79 -20.05 -22.15
C ASN A 267 -7.43 -19.36 -22.28
N LEU A 268 -6.32 -20.10 -22.15
CA LEU A 268 -4.98 -19.53 -22.36
C LEU A 268 -4.87 -18.98 -23.79
N PRO A 269 -4.54 -17.69 -23.98
CA PRO A 269 -4.34 -17.11 -25.30
C PRO A 269 -3.38 -17.93 -26.14
N ARG A 270 -3.77 -18.23 -27.39
CA ARG A 270 -3.00 -19.08 -28.33
C ARG A 270 -1.53 -18.67 -28.42
N TYR A 271 -1.26 -17.37 -28.46
CA TYR A 271 0.11 -16.84 -28.47
C TYR A 271 0.95 -17.28 -27.26
N LEU A 272 0.39 -17.19 -26.04
CA LEU A 272 1.07 -17.60 -24.82
C LEU A 272 1.30 -19.12 -24.79
N ARG A 273 0.33 -19.89 -25.30
CA ARG A 273 0.44 -21.35 -25.43
C ARG A 273 1.59 -21.74 -26.36
N GLU A 274 1.65 -21.16 -27.55
CA GLU A 274 2.71 -21.43 -28.54
C GLU A 274 4.10 -21.09 -27.96
N GLN A 275 4.23 -19.99 -27.21
CA GLN A 275 5.49 -19.63 -26.55
C GLN A 275 5.88 -20.62 -25.43
N ALA A 276 4.90 -21.06 -24.63
CA ALA A 276 5.12 -22.03 -23.57
C ALA A 276 5.55 -23.41 -24.13
N GLU A 277 4.90 -23.87 -25.20
CA GLU A 277 5.19 -25.16 -25.85
C GLU A 277 6.52 -25.14 -26.61
N ALA A 278 6.87 -24.02 -27.24
CA ALA A 278 8.13 -23.86 -27.98
C ALA A 278 9.37 -23.87 -27.07
N SER A 279 9.25 -23.42 -25.82
CA SER A 279 10.37 -23.39 -24.88
C SER A 279 9.92 -23.61 -23.43
N PRO A 280 9.56 -24.85 -23.04
CA PRO A 280 8.96 -25.13 -21.74
C PRO A 280 9.85 -24.78 -20.53
N GLU A 281 11.15 -25.06 -20.61
CA GLU A 281 12.09 -24.72 -19.54
C GLU A 281 12.25 -23.21 -19.37
N PHE A 282 12.36 -22.47 -20.49
CA PHE A 282 12.43 -21.02 -20.45
C PHE A 282 11.13 -20.45 -19.85
N PHE A 283 9.98 -20.95 -20.29
CA PHE A 283 8.67 -20.56 -19.78
C PHE A 283 8.57 -20.74 -18.26
N ARG A 284 8.96 -21.92 -17.73
CA ARG A 284 9.01 -22.18 -16.28
C ARG A 284 9.92 -21.20 -15.55
N LYS A 285 11.11 -20.93 -16.09
CA LYS A 285 12.04 -19.93 -15.52
C LYS A 285 11.44 -18.53 -15.50
N GLN A 286 10.65 -18.14 -16.50
CA GLN A 286 9.96 -16.86 -16.49
C GLN A 286 8.82 -16.84 -15.48
N LEU A 287 8.08 -17.94 -15.31
CA LEU A 287 7.06 -18.03 -14.25
C LEU A 287 7.67 -17.96 -12.84
N ALA A 288 8.88 -18.47 -12.64
CA ALA A 288 9.61 -18.38 -11.38
C ALA A 288 10.00 -16.95 -10.98
N THR A 289 9.91 -15.97 -11.88
CA THR A 289 10.14 -14.56 -11.54
C THR A 289 8.93 -13.90 -10.86
N PHE A 290 7.80 -14.61 -10.74
CA PHE A 290 6.60 -14.12 -10.05
C PHE A 290 6.52 -14.64 -8.61
N GLY A 291 6.17 -13.76 -7.67
CA GLY A 291 6.01 -14.06 -6.23
C GLY A 291 4.75 -14.88 -5.92
N SER A 292 3.83 -14.97 -6.86
CA SER A 292 2.61 -15.78 -6.80
C SER A 292 2.19 -16.17 -8.21
N LYS A 293 1.23 -17.10 -8.34
CA LYS A 293 0.76 -17.55 -9.66
C LYS A 293 0.26 -16.33 -10.45
N PRO A 294 0.88 -15.98 -11.59
CA PRO A 294 0.45 -14.83 -12.37
C PRO A 294 -0.92 -15.07 -13.01
N ARG A 295 -1.52 -14.01 -13.52
CA ARG A 295 -2.69 -14.09 -14.42
C ARG A 295 -2.26 -13.69 -15.82
N TYR A 296 -2.88 -14.25 -16.85
CA TYR A 296 -2.69 -13.74 -18.21
C TYR A 296 -3.71 -12.63 -18.51
N GLU A 297 -3.31 -11.65 -19.32
CA GLU A 297 -4.17 -10.57 -19.79
C GLU A 297 -3.90 -10.32 -21.27
N THR A 298 -4.96 -10.08 -22.04
CA THR A 298 -4.85 -9.55 -23.41
C THR A 298 -4.91 -8.04 -23.33
N PHE A 299 -3.90 -7.37 -23.89
CA PHE A 299 -3.84 -5.92 -23.86
C PHE A 299 -4.63 -5.29 -25.00
N ALA A 300 -5.26 -4.14 -24.69
CA ALA A 300 -5.96 -3.34 -25.67
C ALA A 300 -4.97 -2.38 -26.38
N PRO A 301 -5.18 -2.05 -27.67
CA PRO A 301 -4.38 -1.04 -28.36
C PRO A 301 -4.37 0.29 -27.59
N GLY A 302 -3.20 0.95 -27.56
CA GLY A 302 -3.02 2.25 -26.89
C GLY A 302 -2.74 2.16 -25.39
N GLN A 303 -2.73 0.96 -24.78
CA GLN A 303 -2.22 0.79 -23.43
C GLN A 303 -0.71 1.03 -23.39
N SER A 304 -0.27 1.86 -22.43
CA SER A 304 1.13 2.18 -22.20
C SER A 304 1.76 1.23 -21.18
N LEU A 305 2.95 0.75 -21.49
CA LEU A 305 3.85 0.08 -20.54
C LEU A 305 5.13 0.87 -20.38
N TYR A 306 5.76 0.69 -19.24
CA TYR A 306 6.99 1.36 -18.85
C TYR A 306 8.09 0.34 -18.58
N ARG A 307 9.32 0.68 -18.94
CA ARG A 307 10.50 -0.14 -18.62
C ARG A 307 11.69 0.77 -18.32
N VAL A 308 12.36 0.50 -17.21
CA VAL A 308 13.65 1.13 -16.90
C VAL A 308 14.72 0.46 -17.76
N ILE A 309 15.58 1.26 -18.39
CA ILE A 309 16.59 0.85 -19.35
C ILE A 309 17.92 1.56 -19.09
N ASP A 310 19.02 0.96 -19.51
CA ASP A 310 20.37 1.50 -19.40
C ASP A 310 21.04 1.75 -20.78
N ASN A 311 20.38 1.35 -21.86
CA ASN A 311 20.81 1.57 -23.24
C ASN A 311 19.62 1.68 -24.21
N ALA A 312 19.88 2.17 -25.41
CA ALA A 312 18.86 2.43 -26.43
C ALA A 312 18.06 1.17 -26.85
N ASP A 313 18.67 -0.01 -26.82
CA ASP A 313 18.04 -1.28 -27.21
C ASP A 313 17.32 -1.98 -26.04
N GLY A 314 17.27 -1.34 -24.87
CA GLY A 314 16.62 -1.86 -23.67
C GLY A 314 15.11 -2.12 -23.83
N HIS A 315 14.48 -1.60 -24.90
CA HIS A 315 13.10 -1.90 -25.29
C HIS A 315 12.87 -3.36 -25.70
N THR A 316 13.92 -4.12 -26.02
CA THR A 316 13.76 -5.52 -26.44
C THR A 316 13.44 -6.47 -25.29
N GLY A 317 13.68 -6.08 -24.04
CA GLY A 317 13.47 -6.95 -22.88
C GLY A 317 12.00 -7.34 -22.63
N GLY A 318 11.80 -8.51 -22.03
CA GLY A 318 10.47 -9.10 -21.84
C GLY A 318 9.67 -8.61 -20.63
N PHE A 319 10.28 -7.88 -19.71
CA PHE A 319 9.62 -7.45 -18.45
C PHE A 319 9.29 -5.96 -18.44
N TRP A 320 8.07 -5.62 -18.08
CA TRP A 320 7.52 -4.27 -18.16
C TRP A 320 6.67 -3.96 -16.93
N SER A 321 6.32 -2.70 -16.72
CA SER A 321 5.40 -2.26 -15.68
C SER A 321 4.22 -1.49 -16.28
N LYS A 322 3.05 -1.61 -15.67
CA LYS A 322 1.88 -0.78 -15.98
C LYS A 322 1.98 0.64 -15.44
N SER A 323 2.98 0.92 -14.61
CA SER A 323 3.18 2.22 -13.96
C SER A 323 4.59 2.74 -14.20
N MET A 324 4.72 4.08 -14.20
CA MET A 324 6.04 4.71 -14.22
C MET A 324 6.88 4.24 -13.03
N PRO A 325 8.21 4.16 -13.19
CA PRO A 325 9.07 3.83 -12.06
C PRO A 325 8.97 4.95 -10.99
N PRO A 326 9.05 4.58 -9.70
CA PRO A 326 8.96 5.52 -8.59
C PRO A 326 10.18 6.45 -8.60
N ASP A 327 10.10 7.62 -7.97
CA ASP A 327 11.13 8.68 -8.05
C ASP A 327 12.43 8.37 -7.29
N GLU A 328 12.53 7.22 -6.64
CA GLU A 328 13.66 6.80 -5.81
C GLU A 328 14.21 5.45 -6.30
N GLU A 329 15.52 5.38 -6.55
CA GLU A 329 16.20 4.17 -7.05
C GLU A 329 16.02 2.98 -6.10
N SER A 330 16.15 3.21 -4.79
CA SER A 330 16.02 2.16 -3.77
C SER A 330 14.62 1.56 -3.72
N VAL A 331 13.58 2.38 -3.95
CA VAL A 331 12.20 1.91 -4.01
C VAL A 331 12.00 1.10 -5.28
N TRP A 332 12.52 1.59 -6.41
CA TRP A 332 12.44 0.86 -7.67
C TRP A 332 13.16 -0.50 -7.59
N ARG A 333 14.42 -0.55 -7.13
CA ARG A 333 15.18 -1.80 -7.01
C ARG A 333 14.57 -2.77 -6.00
N ALA A 334 14.15 -2.31 -4.83
CA ALA A 334 13.53 -3.19 -3.83
C ALA A 334 12.18 -3.75 -4.32
N ARG A 335 11.32 -2.90 -4.90
CA ARG A 335 9.97 -3.27 -5.35
C ARG A 335 10.02 -4.13 -6.62
N ASP A 336 10.90 -3.78 -7.57
CA ASP A 336 10.99 -4.42 -8.88
C ASP A 336 12.09 -5.49 -8.96
N ALA A 337 12.79 -5.73 -7.86
CA ALA A 337 13.82 -6.74 -7.68
C ALA A 337 14.94 -6.70 -8.76
N VAL A 338 15.34 -5.50 -9.19
CA VAL A 338 16.32 -5.30 -10.26
C VAL A 338 17.73 -5.08 -9.69
N LEU A 339 18.65 -6.00 -10.03
CA LEU A 339 20.05 -5.94 -9.62
C LEU A 339 20.84 -4.80 -10.29
N ASN A 340 21.86 -4.30 -9.59
CA ASN A 340 22.76 -3.26 -10.10
C ASN A 340 23.45 -3.72 -11.40
N ASP A 341 23.90 -4.97 -11.43
CA ASP A 341 24.54 -5.59 -12.60
C ASP A 341 23.61 -5.76 -13.81
N TRP A 342 22.29 -5.85 -13.59
CA TRP A 342 21.32 -6.07 -14.66
C TRP A 342 20.93 -4.78 -15.38
N ASN A 343 20.90 -3.66 -14.65
CA ASN A 343 20.42 -2.40 -15.18
C ASN A 343 20.94 -1.23 -14.34
N GLU A 344 21.67 -0.32 -15.00
CA GLU A 344 22.21 0.90 -14.37
C GLU A 344 21.12 1.93 -14.04
N ALA A 345 19.93 1.80 -14.64
CA ALA A 345 18.72 2.55 -14.31
C ALA A 345 18.79 4.05 -14.58
N GLY A 346 19.48 4.45 -15.65
CA GLY A 346 19.63 5.86 -16.01
C GLY A 346 18.44 6.47 -16.76
N ALA A 347 17.57 5.64 -17.36
CA ALA A 347 16.38 6.11 -18.04
C ALA A 347 15.23 5.12 -17.96
N PHE A 348 14.04 5.56 -18.34
CA PHE A 348 12.92 4.68 -18.62
C PHE A 348 12.25 5.09 -19.92
N ILE A 349 11.62 4.11 -20.55
CA ILE A 349 10.82 4.30 -21.76
C ILE A 349 9.35 4.06 -21.45
N ARG A 350 8.50 4.71 -22.24
CA ARG A 350 7.10 4.31 -22.39
C ARG A 350 6.89 3.78 -23.80
N ALA A 351 6.26 2.61 -23.87
CA ALA A 351 5.90 1.97 -25.12
C ALA A 351 4.39 1.71 -25.17
N GLU A 352 3.82 1.77 -26.36
CA GLU A 352 2.44 1.33 -26.61
C GLU A 352 2.44 -0.13 -27.06
N LEU A 353 1.63 -0.96 -26.42
CA LEU A 353 1.49 -2.35 -26.82
C LEU A 353 0.79 -2.46 -28.20
N PRO A 354 1.26 -3.37 -29.09
CA PRO A 354 0.51 -3.70 -30.30
C PRO A 354 -0.72 -4.56 -29.95
N PRO A 355 -1.56 -4.93 -30.92
CA PRO A 355 -2.46 -6.09 -30.86
C PRO A 355 -1.91 -7.32 -31.65
N PRO A 356 -2.07 -8.58 -31.20
CA PRO A 356 -2.52 -9.04 -29.87
C PRO A 356 -1.37 -9.70 -29.05
N PRO A 357 -0.76 -9.00 -28.08
CA PRO A 357 0.42 -9.45 -27.36
C PRO A 357 0.05 -9.70 -25.90
N ALA A 358 -0.75 -10.73 -25.66
CA ALA A 358 -1.07 -11.13 -24.30
C ALA A 358 0.21 -11.40 -23.49
N GLY A 359 0.12 -11.22 -22.18
CA GLY A 359 1.25 -11.37 -21.27
C GLY A 359 0.80 -11.84 -19.90
N PHE A 360 1.77 -12.26 -19.09
CA PHE A 360 1.55 -12.62 -17.71
C PHE A 360 1.75 -11.41 -16.81
N ILE A 361 0.85 -11.24 -15.85
CA ILE A 361 0.84 -10.13 -14.91
C ILE A 361 0.78 -10.70 -13.50
N GLY A 362 1.61 -10.21 -12.61
CA GLY A 362 1.64 -10.67 -11.24
C GLY A 362 2.69 -9.94 -10.42
N GLU A 363 2.77 -10.33 -9.15
CA GLU A 363 3.74 -9.79 -8.22
C GLU A 363 5.14 -10.30 -8.58
N ILE A 364 6.15 -9.44 -8.47
CA ILE A 364 7.55 -9.76 -8.69
C ILE A 364 8.07 -10.60 -7.52
N ALA A 365 8.75 -11.70 -7.82
CA ALA A 365 9.37 -12.56 -6.81
C ALA A 365 10.53 -11.82 -6.10
N PRO A 366 10.83 -12.18 -4.83
CA PRO A 366 12.03 -11.72 -4.18
C PRO A 366 13.29 -12.19 -4.92
N GLN A 367 14.30 -11.32 -5.01
CA GLN A 367 15.58 -11.64 -5.62
C GLN A 367 16.65 -11.81 -4.53
N LYS A 368 17.22 -13.01 -4.44
CA LYS A 368 18.31 -13.32 -3.52
C LYS A 368 19.60 -12.58 -3.93
N LEU A 369 20.26 -11.98 -2.95
CA LEU A 369 21.57 -11.33 -3.07
C LEU A 369 22.64 -12.15 -2.34
N ALA A 370 23.89 -11.67 -2.38
CA ALA A 370 24.97 -12.19 -1.54
C ALA A 370 24.67 -11.99 -0.03
N ASP A 371 25.43 -12.69 0.82
CA ASP A 371 25.48 -12.45 2.27
C ASP A 371 24.14 -12.53 3.03
N GLY A 372 23.18 -13.30 2.49
CA GLY A 372 21.88 -13.50 3.13
C GLY A 372 20.93 -12.30 3.00
N GLN A 373 21.19 -11.41 2.05
CA GLN A 373 20.30 -10.30 1.70
C GLN A 373 19.41 -10.62 0.49
N MET A 374 18.40 -9.78 0.28
CA MET A 374 17.48 -9.85 -0.85
C MET A 374 16.98 -8.47 -1.25
N LEU A 375 16.46 -8.38 -2.48
CA LEU A 375 15.46 -7.39 -2.86
C LEU A 375 14.09 -8.03 -2.69
N ARG A 376 13.20 -7.36 -1.94
CA ARG A 376 11.91 -7.93 -1.51
C ARG A 376 10.96 -8.28 -2.67
N GLY A 377 11.04 -7.58 -3.80
CA GLY A 377 10.05 -7.69 -4.86
C GLY A 377 8.68 -7.14 -4.43
N GLY A 378 7.61 -7.72 -4.95
CA GLY A 378 6.22 -7.37 -4.63
C GLY A 378 5.62 -6.23 -5.46
N GLY A 379 6.38 -5.64 -6.39
CA GLY A 379 5.82 -4.80 -7.45
C GLY A 379 4.98 -5.62 -8.44
N GLU A 380 4.09 -4.97 -9.18
CA GLU A 380 3.42 -5.63 -10.31
C GLU A 380 4.32 -5.56 -11.54
N GLN A 381 4.64 -6.72 -12.13
CA GLN A 381 5.30 -6.82 -13.42
C GLN A 381 4.37 -7.39 -14.48
N VAL A 382 4.69 -7.06 -15.72
CA VAL A 382 4.16 -7.65 -16.93
C VAL A 382 5.29 -8.38 -17.63
N TRP A 383 5.16 -9.69 -17.79
CA TRP A 383 6.01 -10.44 -18.69
C TRP A 383 5.31 -10.61 -20.03
N LEU A 384 5.90 -10.01 -21.07
CA LEU A 384 5.53 -10.22 -22.45
C LEU A 384 6.49 -11.28 -23.01
N PRO A 385 6.02 -12.50 -23.31
CA PRO A 385 6.85 -13.43 -24.06
C PRO A 385 7.00 -12.87 -25.47
N GLY A 386 8.23 -12.57 -25.88
CA GLY A 386 8.54 -12.08 -27.22
C GLY A 386 9.37 -13.11 -28.02
N PRO A 387 9.47 -12.96 -29.35
CA PRO A 387 10.47 -13.67 -30.13
C PRO A 387 11.89 -13.34 -29.63
N ARG A 388 12.91 -14.10 -30.06
CA ARG A 388 14.32 -13.84 -29.70
C ARG A 388 14.78 -12.40 -29.98
N SER A 389 14.14 -11.70 -30.92
CA SER A 389 14.40 -10.30 -31.27
C SER A 389 13.83 -9.28 -30.28
N GLY A 390 13.07 -9.71 -29.28
CA GLY A 390 12.52 -8.85 -28.23
C GLY A 390 11.00 -8.72 -28.27
N SER A 391 10.45 -8.20 -27.17
CA SER A 391 9.00 -8.19 -26.92
C SER A 391 8.29 -6.93 -27.41
N VAL A 392 9.04 -5.84 -27.61
CA VAL A 392 8.55 -4.55 -28.11
C VAL A 392 9.53 -4.02 -29.15
N SER A 393 9.01 -3.66 -30.33
CA SER A 393 9.81 -3.08 -31.41
C SER A 393 10.01 -1.58 -31.22
N ARG A 394 11.05 -1.02 -31.85
CA ARG A 394 11.48 0.36 -31.62
C ARG A 394 10.42 1.41 -31.99
N ASP A 395 9.62 1.16 -33.01
CA ASP A 395 8.51 2.00 -33.47
C ASP A 395 7.36 2.15 -32.45
N GLN A 396 7.35 1.26 -31.45
CA GLN A 396 6.36 1.25 -30.38
C GLN A 396 6.79 2.07 -29.17
N VAL A 397 8.09 2.36 -29.05
CA VAL A 397 8.62 3.27 -28.04
C VAL A 397 8.19 4.69 -28.40
N LYS A 398 7.41 5.31 -27.52
CA LYS A 398 6.86 6.65 -27.75
C LYS A 398 7.77 7.75 -27.25
N ASP A 399 8.40 7.51 -26.11
CA ASP A 399 9.19 8.51 -25.42
C ASP A 399 10.17 7.88 -24.43
N TYR A 400 11.30 8.57 -24.30
CA TYR A 400 12.41 8.29 -23.41
C TYR A 400 12.48 9.36 -22.33
N TRP A 401 12.80 8.96 -21.12
CA TRP A 401 12.79 9.84 -19.96
C TRP A 401 13.98 9.51 -19.08
N HIS A 402 14.66 10.51 -18.53
CA HIS A 402 15.61 10.27 -17.45
C HIS A 402 14.88 9.77 -16.21
N THR A 403 15.50 8.84 -15.48
CA THR A 403 15.09 8.56 -14.10
C THR A 403 15.45 9.76 -13.22
N THR A 404 14.71 9.97 -12.14
CA THR A 404 14.96 11.11 -11.22
C THR A 404 16.24 10.94 -10.41
N TRP A 405 16.80 9.72 -10.36
CA TRP A 405 18.08 9.40 -9.74
C TRP A 405 19.24 9.31 -10.74
N ASN A 406 19.05 9.73 -11.99
CA ASN A 406 20.14 9.93 -12.92
C ASN A 406 20.80 11.29 -12.66
N ASP A 407 22.05 11.25 -12.21
CA ASP A 407 22.90 12.40 -11.87
C ASP A 407 23.26 13.26 -13.09
N ARG A 408 23.12 12.72 -14.31
CA ARG A 408 23.35 13.42 -15.58
C ARG A 408 22.06 13.93 -16.22
N ALA A 409 20.91 13.78 -15.57
CA ALA A 409 19.65 14.32 -16.05
C ALA A 409 19.74 15.86 -16.17
N PRO A 410 19.34 16.46 -17.31
CA PRO A 410 19.36 17.91 -17.46
C PRO A 410 18.49 18.59 -16.40
N THR A 411 19.07 19.50 -15.62
CA THR A 411 18.30 20.35 -14.72
C THR A 411 17.50 21.33 -15.57
N SER A 412 16.19 21.16 -15.67
CA SER A 412 15.33 22.17 -16.29
C SER A 412 15.43 23.46 -15.47
N PRO A 413 15.69 24.64 -16.08
CA PRO A 413 15.67 25.89 -15.35
C PRO A 413 14.29 26.07 -14.73
N SER A 414 14.24 26.07 -13.40
CA SER A 414 13.01 26.34 -12.65
C SER A 414 12.49 27.71 -13.06
N ARG A 415 11.36 27.78 -13.78
CA ARG A 415 10.65 29.06 -13.93
C ARG A 415 10.18 29.47 -12.54
N ALA A 416 10.81 30.49 -11.98
CA ALA A 416 10.38 31.09 -10.73
C ALA A 416 8.97 31.64 -10.94
N SER A 417 7.96 31.02 -10.32
CA SER A 417 6.65 31.61 -10.18
C SER A 417 6.79 32.89 -9.33
N LEU A 418 6.71 34.05 -9.98
CA LEU A 418 6.76 35.40 -9.41
C LEU A 418 5.52 35.68 -8.55
N ARG A 419 5.37 34.97 -7.42
CA ARG A 419 4.65 35.43 -6.22
C ARG A 419 5.32 34.74 -5.03
N ALA A 420 6.26 35.43 -4.40
CA ALA A 420 6.82 34.99 -3.14
C ALA A 420 5.70 35.07 -2.08
N GLY A 421 5.23 33.92 -1.62
CA GLY A 421 4.30 33.81 -0.50
C GLY A 421 4.88 34.38 0.79
N ASN A 422 4.02 34.89 1.66
CA ASN A 422 4.37 35.53 2.92
C ASN A 422 4.82 34.46 3.95
N PRO A 423 5.77 34.73 4.87
CA PRO A 423 6.22 33.83 5.94
C PRO A 423 5.13 33.03 6.70
N ASN A 424 3.88 33.49 6.70
CA ASN A 424 2.74 32.75 7.27
C ASN A 424 2.24 31.58 6.39
N GLU A 425 2.85 31.32 5.23
CA GLU A 425 2.45 30.28 4.26
C GLU A 425 3.41 29.08 4.20
N CYS A 426 4.40 29.00 5.09
CA CYS A 426 5.37 27.90 5.13
C CYS A 426 5.10 26.95 6.32
N ASP A 427 4.53 25.78 6.03
CA ASP A 427 4.32 24.70 7.00
C ASP A 427 5.45 23.66 6.94
N LEU A 428 6.26 23.57 8.02
CA LEU A 428 7.14 22.44 8.34
C LEU A 428 6.40 21.10 8.33
#